data_AF-A0A6A0HH02-F1
#
_entry.id   AF-A0A6A0HH02-F1
#
_cell.length_a   1.000
_cell.length_b   1.000
_cell.length_c   1.000
_cell.angle_alpha   90.00
_cell.angle_beta   90.00
_cell.angle_gamma   90.00
#
_symmetry.space_group_name_H-M   'P 1'
#
loop_
_entity.id
_entity.type
_entity.pdbx_description
1 polymer ?
#
loop_
_entity_poly.entity_id
_entity_poly.type
_entity_poly.pdbx_seq_one_letter_code
_entity_poly.pdbx_strand_id
1 'polypeptide(L)'
;MLNLTTDSTLHPGVNYTLTIHFLGALRDDGFGLYHFGYFDESTHTVRIVVGTQFQPTHARYMFPCLDEPSFKARFSLRVARPTNSTCISNTPLSVTAPL
;
A
#
# COMPACT_ATOMS: atom_id res chain seq x y z
N MET A 1 11.68 -9.62 -10.67
CA MET A 1 11.59 -8.27 -11.26
C MET A 1 10.45 -8.31 -12.27
N LEU A 2 9.51 -7.36 -12.21
CA LEU A 2 8.37 -7.30 -13.14
C LEU A 2 8.81 -6.60 -14.42
N ASN A 3 8.65 -7.26 -15.58
CA ASN A 3 8.91 -6.66 -16.88
C ASN A 3 7.58 -6.34 -17.56
N LEU A 4 7.45 -5.12 -18.07
CA LEU A 4 6.29 -4.64 -18.80
C LEU A 4 6.69 -4.36 -20.24
N THR A 5 5.98 -4.97 -21.18
CA THR A 5 6.16 -4.75 -22.62
C THR A 5 5.02 -3.90 -23.16
N THR A 6 5.31 -3.17 -24.23
CA THR A 6 4.34 -2.33 -24.93
C THR A 6 4.33 -2.71 -26.41
N ASP A 7 3.19 -2.56 -27.07
CA ASP A 7 3.05 -2.90 -28.49
C ASP A 7 3.77 -1.90 -29.41
N SER A 8 4.08 -0.71 -28.89
CA SER A 8 4.75 0.38 -29.60
C SER A 8 5.81 1.05 -28.74
N THR A 9 6.87 1.55 -29.38
CA THR A 9 7.92 2.32 -28.72
C THR A 9 7.36 3.53 -27.96
N LEU A 10 7.77 3.69 -26.70
CA LEU A 10 7.45 4.88 -25.91
C LEU A 10 8.37 6.04 -26.32
N HIS A 11 7.78 7.21 -26.53
CA HIS A 11 8.51 8.40 -26.94
C HIS A 11 8.90 9.33 -25.76
N PRO A 12 10.12 9.89 -25.75
CA PRO A 12 10.54 10.87 -24.74
C PRO A 12 9.62 12.09 -24.67
N GLY A 13 9.42 12.63 -23.47
CA GLY A 13 8.60 13.82 -23.23
C GLY A 13 7.08 13.59 -23.24
N VAL A 14 6.63 12.35 -23.47
CA VAL A 14 5.21 11.98 -23.40
C VAL A 14 4.87 11.39 -22.03
N ASN A 15 3.76 11.81 -21.46
CA ASN A 15 3.24 11.26 -20.21
C ASN A 15 2.39 10.02 -20.50
N TYR A 16 2.75 8.90 -19.88
CA TYR A 16 1.99 7.65 -19.93
C TYR A 16 1.38 7.34 -18.56
N THR A 17 0.24 6.67 -18.55
CA THR A 17 -0.38 6.15 -17.33
C THR A 17 -0.30 4.63 -17.34
N LEU A 18 0.28 4.06 -16.29
CA LEU A 18 0.38 2.63 -16.08
C LEU A 18 -0.60 2.21 -14.99
N THR A 19 -1.54 1.33 -15.33
CA THR A 19 -2.49 0.74 -14.37
C THR A 19 -2.14 -0.72 -14.19
N ILE A 20 -1.91 -1.13 -12.94
CA ILE A 20 -1.61 -2.52 -12.58
C ILE A 20 -2.62 -2.98 -11.55
N HIS A 21 -3.34 -4.07 -11.86
CA HIS A 21 -4.13 -4.79 -10.88
C HIS A 21 -3.27 -5.90 -10.28
N PHE A 22 -3.23 -5.98 -8.96
CA PHE A 22 -2.42 -6.97 -8.24
C PHE A 22 -3.15 -7.44 -6.97
N LEU A 23 -2.71 -8.59 -6.47
CA LEU A 23 -3.14 -9.18 -5.20
C LEU A 23 -1.89 -9.60 -4.42
N GLY A 24 -1.96 -9.52 -3.11
CA GLY A 24 -0.87 -9.92 -2.21
C GLY A 24 -1.44 -10.35 -0.86
N ALA A 25 -0.68 -11.21 -0.17
CA ALA A 25 -1.00 -11.60 1.20
C ALA A 25 -0.45 -10.56 2.20
N LEU A 26 -1.15 -10.40 3.32
CA LEU A 26 -0.58 -9.68 4.47
C LEU A 26 0.60 -10.50 5.01
N ARG A 27 1.67 -9.80 5.33
CA ARG A 27 2.88 -10.41 5.91
C ARG A 27 2.80 -10.43 7.44
N ASP A 28 3.66 -11.23 8.06
CA ASP A 28 3.79 -11.40 9.51
C ASP A 28 5.23 -11.13 10.00
N ASP A 29 6.12 -10.68 9.10
CA ASP A 29 7.55 -10.46 9.36
C ASP A 29 7.93 -9.00 9.63
N GLY A 30 6.93 -8.12 9.76
CA GLY A 30 7.14 -6.71 10.09
C GLY A 30 7.59 -5.83 8.91
N PHE A 31 7.60 -6.33 7.68
CA PHE A 31 8.01 -5.58 6.49
C PHE A 31 6.87 -5.44 5.48
N GLY A 32 6.92 -4.39 4.64
CA GLY A 32 5.88 -4.15 3.64
C GLY A 32 4.55 -3.82 4.29
N LEU A 33 3.46 -4.42 3.81
CA LEU A 33 2.15 -4.42 4.47
C LEU A 33 2.04 -5.69 5.32
N TYR A 34 1.98 -5.53 6.63
CA TYR A 34 2.00 -6.65 7.58
C TYR A 34 0.92 -6.49 8.66
N HIS A 35 0.62 -7.58 9.35
CA HIS A 35 -0.29 -7.57 10.48
C HIS A 35 0.43 -7.94 11.78
N PHE A 36 -0.08 -7.43 12.89
CA PHE A 36 0.36 -7.80 14.23
C PHE A 36 -0.80 -7.74 15.21
N GLY A 37 -0.71 -8.53 16.28
CA GLY A 37 -1.71 -8.58 17.34
C GLY A 37 -1.29 -7.77 18.56
N TYR A 38 -2.24 -7.13 19.21
CA TYR A 38 -2.07 -6.61 20.56
C TYR A 38 -3.22 -7.10 21.45
N PHE A 39 -2.97 -7.25 22.74
CA PHE A 39 -4.00 -7.59 23.70
C PHE A 39 -4.76 -6.32 24.10
N ASP A 40 -6.08 -6.31 23.87
CA ASP A 40 -6.95 -5.22 24.28
C ASP A 40 -7.52 -5.54 25.67
N GLU A 41 -7.01 -4.84 26.68
CA GLU A 41 -7.44 -4.98 28.08
C GLU A 41 -8.93 -4.67 28.28
N SER A 42 -9.51 -3.80 27.44
CA SER A 42 -10.92 -3.41 27.59
C SER A 42 -11.89 -4.50 27.14
N THR A 43 -11.51 -5.29 26.13
CA THR A 43 -12.34 -6.36 25.59
C THR A 43 -11.84 -7.75 26.00
N HIS A 44 -10.67 -7.85 26.65
CA HIS A 44 -9.97 -9.10 26.98
C HIS A 44 -9.74 -10.00 25.75
N THR A 45 -9.45 -9.41 24.60
CA THR A 45 -9.22 -10.14 23.34
C THR A 45 -7.98 -9.63 22.61
N VAL A 46 -7.35 -10.50 21.82
CA VAL A 46 -6.32 -10.07 20.86
C VAL A 46 -7.00 -9.36 19.69
N ARG A 47 -6.55 -8.14 19.40
CA ARG A 47 -6.99 -7.36 18.23
C ARG A 47 -5.87 -7.30 17.20
N ILE A 48 -6.26 -7.37 15.93
CA ILE A 48 -5.33 -7.32 14.80
C ILE A 48 -5.23 -5.88 14.29
N VAL A 49 -4.00 -5.43 14.06
CA VAL A 49 -3.67 -4.19 13.38
C VAL A 49 -2.94 -4.55 12.09
N VAL A 50 -3.23 -3.81 11.02
CA VAL A 50 -2.47 -3.84 9.78
C VAL A 50 -1.66 -2.56 9.69
N GLY A 51 -0.35 -2.71 9.50
CA GLY A 51 0.60 -1.59 9.43
C GLY A 51 1.52 -1.71 8.22
N THR A 52 2.27 -0.65 7.97
CA THR A 52 3.25 -0.60 6.88
C THR A 52 4.64 -0.22 7.37
N GLN A 53 5.66 -0.95 6.93
CA GLN A 53 7.07 -0.62 7.13
C GLN A 53 7.81 -0.80 5.81
N PHE A 54 8.08 0.31 5.11
CA PHE A 54 8.61 0.28 3.75
C PHE A 54 10.12 0.48 3.65
N GLN A 55 10.77 1.09 4.65
CA GLN A 55 12.21 1.28 4.58
C GLN A 55 12.94 -0.06 4.75
N PRO A 56 14.03 -0.32 3.98
CA PRO A 56 14.57 0.52 2.90
C PRO A 56 13.92 0.29 1.53
N THR A 57 13.47 -0.92 1.23
CA THR A 57 13.06 -1.36 -0.12
C THR A 57 11.87 -2.33 -0.07
N HIS A 58 10.95 -2.10 0.87
CA HIS A 58 9.81 -2.98 1.15
C HIS A 58 8.47 -2.41 0.68
N ALA A 59 8.42 -1.19 0.11
CA ALA A 59 7.18 -0.69 -0.52
C ALA A 59 6.73 -1.63 -1.65
N ARG A 60 7.70 -2.18 -2.39
CA ARG A 60 7.48 -3.18 -3.44
C ARG A 60 6.80 -4.49 -2.98
N TYR A 61 6.75 -4.76 -1.67
CA TYR A 61 5.99 -5.90 -1.13
C TYR A 61 4.50 -5.59 -0.98
N MET A 62 4.11 -4.32 -0.91
CA MET A 62 2.70 -3.91 -0.86
C MET A 62 2.13 -3.61 -2.24
N PHE A 63 2.85 -2.85 -3.07
CA PHE A 63 2.36 -2.46 -4.40
C PHE A 63 3.52 -2.33 -5.41
N PRO A 64 3.31 -2.62 -6.70
CA PRO A 64 4.33 -2.42 -7.73
C PRO A 64 4.68 -0.93 -7.88
N CYS A 65 5.94 -0.58 -7.63
CA CYS A 65 6.43 0.79 -7.74
C CYS A 65 7.93 0.84 -8.07
N LEU A 66 8.40 2.02 -8.49
CA LEU A 66 9.82 2.34 -8.58
C LEU A 66 10.36 2.63 -7.18
N ASP A 67 10.71 1.57 -6.46
CA ASP A 67 11.04 1.60 -5.03
C ASP A 67 12.51 1.97 -4.76
N GLU A 68 12.88 3.17 -5.24
CA GLU A 68 14.15 3.83 -4.91
C GLU A 68 13.89 5.28 -4.46
N PRO A 69 14.63 5.81 -3.47
CA PRO A 69 14.35 7.13 -2.89
C PRO A 69 14.41 8.32 -3.85
N SER A 70 15.13 8.17 -4.97
CA SER A 70 15.26 9.19 -6.02
C SER A 70 13.96 9.39 -6.81
N PHE A 71 13.10 8.38 -6.91
CA PHE A 71 11.83 8.43 -7.66
C PHE A 71 10.69 9.00 -6.80
N LYS A 72 10.79 10.26 -6.40
CA LYS A 72 9.72 10.94 -5.64
C LYS A 72 8.45 11.11 -6.48
N ALA A 73 7.30 10.84 -5.87
CA ALA A 73 5.99 10.99 -6.50
C ALA A 73 4.93 11.49 -5.49
N ARG A 74 3.79 11.93 -6.00
CA ARG A 74 2.59 12.22 -5.19
C ARG A 74 1.75 10.95 -5.10
N PHE A 75 1.27 10.62 -3.90
CA PHE A 75 0.44 9.45 -3.66
C PHE A 75 -0.97 9.87 -3.29
N SER A 76 -1.96 9.32 -4.00
CA SER A 76 -3.37 9.38 -3.62
C SER A 76 -3.80 7.97 -3.22
N LEU A 77 -4.23 7.80 -1.97
CA LEU A 77 -4.50 6.50 -1.37
C LEU A 77 -6.00 6.32 -1.11
N ARG A 78 -6.54 5.17 -1.51
CA ARG A 78 -7.85 4.69 -1.09
C ARG A 78 -7.69 3.35 -0.39
N VAL A 79 -8.33 3.18 0.76
CA VAL A 79 -8.26 1.95 1.56
C VAL A 79 -9.67 1.42 1.79
N ALA A 80 -9.93 0.20 1.34
CA ALA A 80 -11.09 -0.58 1.73
C ALA A 80 -10.86 -1.16 3.12
N ARG A 81 -11.83 -1.00 4.03
CA ARG A 81 -11.72 -1.50 5.41
C ARG A 81 -13.10 -1.86 6.00
N PRO A 82 -13.16 -2.73 7.02
CA PRO A 82 -14.38 -2.95 7.79
C PRO A 82 -14.90 -1.64 8.42
N THR A 83 -16.22 -1.50 8.55
CA THR A 83 -16.88 -0.27 9.05
C THR A 83 -16.44 0.14 10.46
N ASN A 84 -16.08 -0.83 11.30
CA ASN A 84 -15.62 -0.62 12.68
C ASN A 84 -14.10 -0.38 12.80
N SER A 85 -13.40 -0.22 11.67
CA SER A 85 -11.95 0.01 11.64
C SER A 85 -11.62 1.47 11.33
N THR A 86 -10.60 1.99 12.01
CA THR A 86 -10.00 3.29 11.71
C THR A 86 -8.83 3.09 10.75
N CYS A 87 -8.62 4.03 9.83
CA CYS A 87 -7.46 4.05 8.94
C CYS A 87 -6.81 5.43 8.97
N ILE A 88 -5.48 5.43 9.07
CA ILE A 88 -4.64 6.62 9.09
C ILE A 88 -3.59 6.49 7.98
N SER A 89 -3.12 7.62 7.47
CA SER A 89 -2.10 7.71 6.43
C SER A 89 -1.29 8.99 6.61
N ASN A 90 -0.37 9.27 5.69
CA ASN A 90 0.44 10.48 5.68
C ASN A 90 -0.38 11.77 5.52
N THR A 91 -1.62 11.69 5.02
CA THR A 91 -2.51 12.83 4.78
C THR A 91 -3.85 12.67 5.50
N PRO A 92 -4.58 13.78 5.78
CA PRO A 92 -5.92 13.74 6.34
C PRO A 92 -6.90 12.94 5.47
N LEU A 93 -7.86 12.27 6.12
CA LEU A 93 -8.96 11.59 5.44
C LEU A 93 -9.79 12.60 4.64
N SER A 94 -9.90 12.37 3.33
CA SER A 94 -10.73 13.21 2.46
C SER A 94 -12.19 12.77 2.44
N VAL A 95 -12.47 11.48 2.23
CA VAL A 95 -13.83 10.93 2.13
C VAL A 95 -13.86 9.46 2.52
N THR A 96 -14.98 9.01 3.10
CA THR A 96 -15.33 7.59 3.24
C THR A 96 -16.66 7.35 2.55
N ALA A 97 -16.72 6.34 1.69
CA ALA A 97 -17.93 5.92 0.98
C ALA A 97 -18.02 4.38 1.01
N PRO A 98 -19.24 3.81 1.00
CA PRO A 98 -19.43 2.38 0.75
C PRO A 98 -18.71 1.96 -0.54
N LEU A 99 -18.20 0.73 -0.56
CA LEU A 99 -17.64 0.13 -1.77
C LEU A 99 -18.74 -0.14 -2.80
#